data_AF-X1B0W6-F1
#
_entry.id   AF-X1B0W6-F1
#
_cell.length_a   1.000
_cell.length_b   1.000
_cell.length_c   1.000
_cell.angle_alpha   90.00
_cell.angle_beta   90.00
_cell.angle_gamma   90.00
#
_symmetry.space_group_name_H-M   'P 1'
#
loop_
_entity.id
_entity.type
_entity.pdbx_description
1 polymer ?
#
loop_
_entity_poly.entity_id
_entity_poly.type
_entity_poly.pdbx_seq_one_letter_code
_entity_poly.pdbx_strand_id
1 'polypeptide(L)'
;METGGNVLLKQDSAGLIYANNSPILYGSTHITVSHFPGWTAVAVEDFGAASDGKQLVLRHENGALLTWQLNDNWQRTGQVDYVAPNSLESFNAKETKFATDIDTDGDTGLSELETGGNVLLKQDAAG
;
A
#
# COMPACT_ATOMS: atom_id res chain seq x y z
N MET A 1 -5.21 0.39 9.66
CA MET A 1 -4.57 1.71 9.51
C MET A 1 -3.08 1.43 9.52
N GLU A 2 -2.35 1.95 8.53
CA GLU A 2 -0.93 1.69 8.32
C GLU A 2 -0.12 1.96 9.60
N THR A 3 0.74 1.01 9.99
CA THR A 3 1.59 1.11 11.19
C THR A 3 3.08 1.19 10.88
N GLY A 4 3.46 1.18 9.59
CA GLY A 4 4.84 1.30 9.12
C GLY A 4 5.07 2.57 8.28
N GLY A 5 6.32 2.80 7.88
CA GLY A 5 6.71 3.93 7.05
C GLY A 5 6.96 5.26 7.79
N ASN A 6 7.45 6.26 7.07
CA ASN A 6 7.62 7.65 7.54
C ASN A 6 6.32 8.46 7.41
N VAL A 7 5.39 7.99 6.59
CA VAL A 7 4.08 8.61 6.37
C VAL A 7 3.00 7.62 6.76
N LEU A 8 2.08 8.07 7.62
CA LEU A 8 0.96 7.25 8.04
C LEU A 8 -0.27 7.53 7.17
N LEU A 9 -0.85 6.48 6.58
CA LEU A 9 -2.21 6.56 6.01
C LEU A 9 -3.24 6.72 7.14
N LYS A 10 -3.84 7.91 7.23
CA LYS A 10 -4.90 8.21 8.21
C LYS A 10 -6.26 8.38 7.57
N GLN A 11 -7.30 8.17 8.37
CA GLN A 11 -8.70 8.33 7.97
C GLN A 11 -9.44 9.13 9.05
N ASP A 12 -10.31 10.05 8.64
CA ASP A 12 -11.20 10.77 9.55
C ASP A 12 -12.57 10.09 9.73
N SER A 13 -13.46 10.70 10.52
CA SER A 13 -14.82 10.18 10.73
C SER A 13 -15.73 10.22 9.50
N ALA A 14 -15.38 11.02 8.48
CA ALA A 14 -16.09 11.07 7.20
C ALA A 14 -15.52 10.05 6.19
N GLY A 15 -14.44 9.36 6.54
CA GLY A 15 -13.76 8.39 5.71
C GLY A 15 -12.74 8.98 4.74
N LEU A 16 -12.47 10.29 4.82
CA LEU A 16 -11.47 10.98 4.02
C LEU A 16 -10.08 10.54 4.46
N ILE A 17 -9.19 10.31 3.49
CA ILE A 17 -7.83 9.79 3.76
C ILE A 17 -6.76 10.87 3.69
N TYR A 18 -5.74 10.71 4.52
CA TYR A 18 -4.64 11.64 4.68
C TYR A 18 -3.30 10.90 4.66
N ALA A 19 -2.31 11.51 4.04
CA ALA A 19 -0.90 11.18 4.24
C ALA A 19 -0.37 12.03 5.39
N ASN A 20 -0.14 11.42 6.55
CA ASN A 20 0.03 12.13 7.81
C ASN A 20 -1.16 13.05 8.11
N ASN A 21 -1.03 14.35 7.84
CA ASN A 21 -2.08 15.35 8.06
C ASN A 21 -2.48 16.06 6.74
N SER A 22 -1.93 15.62 5.61
CA SER A 22 -2.19 16.21 4.28
C SER A 22 -3.26 15.40 3.54
N PRO A 23 -4.28 16.04 2.95
CA PRO A 23 -5.35 15.33 2.24
C PRO A 23 -4.80 14.67 0.97
N ILE A 24 -5.27 13.46 0.67
CA ILE A 24 -4.94 12.78 -0.58
C ILE A 24 -6.01 13.14 -1.63
N LEU A 25 -5.57 13.57 -2.81
CA LEU A 25 -6.45 14.15 -3.82
C LEU A 25 -6.47 13.35 -5.14
N TYR A 26 -7.66 13.24 -5.72
CA TYR A 26 -7.86 12.84 -7.11
C TYR A 26 -8.44 14.03 -7.90
N GLY A 27 -7.60 14.65 -8.74
CA GLY A 27 -7.89 15.98 -9.26
C GLY A 27 -7.98 16.98 -8.10
N SER A 28 -9.09 17.71 -8.01
CA SER A 28 -9.39 18.62 -6.89
C SER A 28 -10.22 17.98 -5.77
N THR A 29 -10.55 16.69 -5.88
CA THR A 29 -11.42 16.00 -4.93
C THR A 29 -10.60 15.31 -3.86
N HIS A 30 -10.89 15.60 -2.59
CA HIS A 30 -10.39 14.82 -1.46
C HIS A 30 -11.12 13.49 -1.41
N ILE A 31 -10.36 12.40 -1.52
CA ILE A 31 -10.93 11.07 -1.64
C ILE A 31 -11.07 10.39 -0.27
N THR A 32 -12.00 9.45 -0.21
CA THR A 32 -12.18 8.54 0.92
C THR A 32 -11.37 7.26 0.73
N VAL A 33 -11.27 6.46 1.79
CA VAL A 33 -10.57 5.16 1.77
C VAL A 33 -11.12 4.19 0.71
N SER A 34 -12.40 4.32 0.36
CA SER A 34 -13.14 3.49 -0.61
C SER A 34 -13.77 4.31 -1.74
N HIS A 35 -13.13 5.42 -2.13
CA HIS A 35 -13.67 6.35 -3.12
C HIS A 35 -13.98 5.69 -4.47
N PHE A 36 -13.19 4.69 -4.87
CA PHE A 36 -13.42 3.91 -6.08
C PHE A 36 -14.05 2.56 -5.70
N PRO A 37 -15.19 2.17 -6.32
CA PRO A 37 -15.82 0.89 -6.06
C PRO A 37 -14.83 -0.27 -6.18
N GLY A 38 -14.82 -1.15 -5.17
CA GLY A 38 -13.95 -2.33 -5.11
C GLY A 38 -12.52 -2.06 -4.67
N TRP A 39 -12.06 -0.79 -4.60
CA TRP A 39 -10.70 -0.43 -4.20
C TRP A 39 -10.65 0.22 -2.82
N THR A 40 -9.68 -0.19 -2.01
CA THR A 40 -9.42 0.36 -0.67
C THR A 40 -7.98 0.86 -0.59
N ALA A 41 -7.76 2.06 -0.07
CA ALA A 41 -6.41 2.55 0.23
C ALA A 41 -5.78 1.78 1.40
N VAL A 42 -4.57 1.28 1.22
CA VAL A 42 -3.91 0.38 2.19
C VAL A 42 -2.54 0.86 2.68
N ALA A 43 -1.79 1.62 1.87
CA ALA A 43 -0.48 2.16 2.25
C ALA A 43 -0.19 3.47 1.53
N VAL A 44 0.56 4.38 2.15
CA VAL A 44 0.99 5.64 1.53
C VAL A 44 2.39 6.03 2.01
N GLU A 45 3.26 6.47 1.10
CA GLU A 45 4.64 6.80 1.48
C GLU A 45 5.23 7.92 0.62
N ASP A 46 6.21 8.62 1.18
CA ASP A 46 7.11 9.55 0.50
C ASP A 46 8.53 8.99 0.46
N PHE A 47 8.90 8.36 -0.66
CA PHE A 47 10.24 7.82 -0.87
C PHE A 47 11.27 8.91 -1.24
N GLY A 48 10.86 10.17 -1.32
CA GLY A 48 11.68 11.28 -1.79
C GLY A 48 11.77 11.34 -3.32
N ALA A 49 11.91 12.57 -3.84
CA ALA A 49 11.86 12.85 -5.28
C ALA A 49 13.00 12.21 -6.11
N ALA A 50 14.14 11.89 -5.48
CA ALA A 50 15.29 11.27 -6.16
C ALA A 50 15.18 9.74 -6.27
N SER A 51 14.19 9.13 -5.61
CA SER A 51 13.92 7.70 -5.68
C SER A 51 12.60 7.50 -6.43
N ASP A 52 11.48 7.47 -5.71
CA ASP A 52 10.19 7.03 -6.23
C ASP A 52 9.05 8.02 -5.94
N GLY A 53 9.38 9.15 -5.31
CA GLY A 53 8.43 10.19 -4.94
C GLY A 53 7.35 9.68 -4.00
N LYS A 54 6.19 10.36 -4.04
CA LYS A 54 5.04 10.06 -3.19
C LYS A 54 4.12 9.06 -3.86
N GLN A 55 3.74 8.00 -3.16
CA GLN A 55 2.93 6.91 -3.71
C GLN A 55 1.79 6.52 -2.78
N LEU A 56 0.67 6.08 -3.37
CA LEU A 56 -0.47 5.48 -2.67
C LEU A 56 -0.73 4.10 -3.24
N VAL A 57 -0.89 3.10 -2.40
CA VAL A 57 -1.32 1.75 -2.79
C VAL A 57 -2.80 1.58 -2.51
N LEU A 58 -3.52 1.14 -3.54
CA LEU A 58 -4.91 0.70 -3.46
C LEU A 58 -4.94 -0.82 -3.64
N ARG A 59 -5.72 -1.51 -2.81
CA ARG A 59 -6.02 -2.94 -2.94
C ARG A 59 -7.45 -3.13 -3.43
N HIS A 60 -7.63 -3.96 -4.44
CA HIS A 60 -8.94 -4.35 -4.93
C HIS A 60 -9.49 -5.54 -4.15
N GLU A 61 -10.81 -5.70 -4.11
CA GLU A 61 -11.49 -6.84 -3.49
C GLU A 61 -11.08 -8.21 -4.06
N ASN A 62 -10.63 -8.25 -5.33
CA ASN A 62 -10.09 -9.47 -5.94
C ASN A 62 -8.64 -9.76 -5.55
N GLY A 63 -8.03 -8.92 -4.70
CA GLY A 63 -6.64 -9.02 -4.25
C GLY A 63 -5.67 -8.12 -5.00
N ALA A 64 -5.95 -7.65 -6.22
CA ALA A 64 -4.99 -6.87 -7.02
C ALA A 64 -4.52 -5.58 -6.33
N LEU A 65 -3.30 -5.13 -6.65
CA LEU A 65 -2.79 -3.83 -6.18
C LEU A 65 -2.66 -2.84 -7.34
N LEU A 66 -2.92 -1.59 -7.05
CA LEU A 66 -2.71 -0.45 -7.95
C LEU A 66 -1.93 0.62 -7.19
N THR A 67 -0.73 0.97 -7.68
CA THR A 67 0.06 2.04 -7.07
C THR A 67 -0.08 3.32 -7.89
N TRP A 68 -0.44 4.41 -7.22
CA TRP A 68 -0.51 5.73 -7.79
C TRP A 68 0.75 6.53 -7.53
N GLN A 69 1.11 7.37 -8.51
CA GLN A 69 2.07 8.45 -8.30
C GLN A 69 1.31 9.69 -7.81
N LEU A 70 1.83 10.32 -6.77
CA LEU A 70 1.35 11.59 -6.23
C LEU A 70 2.41 12.68 -6.42
N ASN A 71 1.97 13.94 -6.50
CA ASN A 71 2.85 15.11 -6.44
C ASN A 71 3.06 15.61 -5.00
N ASP A 72 3.76 16.73 -4.85
CA ASP A 72 4.07 17.34 -3.54
C ASP A 72 2.84 17.74 -2.71
N ASN A 73 1.69 17.95 -3.37
CA ASN A 73 0.42 18.26 -2.72
C ASN A 73 -0.43 17.00 -2.46
N TRP A 74 0.17 15.81 -2.52
CA TRP A 74 -0.53 14.53 -2.36
C TRP A 74 -1.69 14.31 -3.37
N GLN A 75 -1.58 14.96 -4.54
CA GLN A 75 -2.53 14.80 -5.63
C GLN A 75 -2.03 13.76 -6.63
N ARG A 76 -2.91 12.85 -7.04
CA ARG A 76 -2.60 11.85 -8.08
C ARG A 76 -2.20 12.52 -9.40
N THR A 77 -1.03 12.14 -9.91
CA THR A 77 -0.51 12.55 -11.22
C THR A 77 -0.41 11.40 -12.21
N GLY A 78 -0.38 10.16 -11.74
CA GLY A 78 -0.22 9.00 -12.60
C GLY A 78 -0.38 7.67 -11.89
N GLN A 79 0.05 6.62 -12.57
CA GLN A 79 0.12 5.26 -12.07
C GLN A 79 1.58 4.80 -12.16
N VAL A 80 2.04 4.12 -11.11
CA VAL A 80 3.39 3.55 -11.05
C VAL A 80 3.34 2.12 -11.58
N ASP A 81 2.44 1.30 -11.03
CA ASP A 81 2.30 -0.11 -11.42
C ASP A 81 0.91 -0.68 -11.11
N TYR A 82 0.70 -1.91 -11.56
CA TYR A 82 -0.42 -2.78 -11.20
C TYR A 82 0.14 -4.17 -10.90
N VAL A 83 -0.25 -4.74 -9.76
CA VAL A 83 0.13 -6.11 -9.37
C VAL A 83 -1.12 -6.99 -9.46
N ALA A 84 -1.02 -8.06 -10.24
CA ALA A 84 -2.08 -9.05 -10.37
C ALA A 84 -2.31 -9.79 -9.03
N PRO A 85 -3.54 -10.26 -8.76
CA PRO A 85 -3.80 -11.02 -7.52
C PRO A 85 -2.92 -12.27 -7.45
N ASN A 86 -2.62 -12.73 -6.23
CA ASN A 86 -1.80 -13.91 -5.94
C ASN A 86 -0.35 -13.85 -6.48
N SER A 87 0.19 -12.66 -6.73
CA SER A 87 1.58 -12.47 -7.17
C SER A 87 2.52 -12.31 -5.97
N LEU A 88 2.67 -13.35 -5.15
CA LEU A 88 3.30 -13.30 -3.82
C LEU A 88 4.62 -12.51 -3.76
N GLU A 89 5.56 -12.76 -4.66
CA GLU A 89 6.83 -12.02 -4.73
C GLU A 89 6.64 -10.50 -4.86
N SER A 90 5.71 -10.09 -5.72
CA SER A 90 5.39 -8.67 -5.94
C SER A 90 4.67 -8.03 -4.76
N PHE A 91 3.88 -8.81 -4.00
CA PHE A 91 3.28 -8.35 -2.76
C PHE A 91 4.36 -8.13 -1.72
N ASN A 92 5.19 -9.14 -1.47
CA ASN A 92 6.27 -9.08 -0.49
C ASN A 92 7.26 -7.94 -0.77
N ALA A 93 7.60 -7.71 -2.03
CA ALA A 93 8.42 -6.57 -2.45
C ALA A 93 7.72 -5.23 -2.16
N LYS A 94 6.39 -5.15 -2.34
CA LYS A 94 5.60 -3.96 -2.00
C LYS A 94 5.54 -3.75 -0.49
N GLU A 95 5.32 -4.80 0.28
CA GLU A 95 5.25 -4.73 1.73
C GLU A 95 6.56 -4.31 2.34
N THR A 96 7.67 -4.87 1.86
CA THR A 96 9.02 -4.45 2.26
C THR A 96 9.24 -2.98 1.95
N LYS A 97 8.83 -2.53 0.76
CA LYS A 97 9.00 -1.14 0.32
C LYS A 97 8.18 -0.16 1.17
N PHE A 98 6.92 -0.48 1.48
CA PHE A 98 6.02 0.37 2.26
C PHE A 98 6.08 0.08 3.77
N ALA A 99 6.90 -0.88 4.20
CA ALA A 99 6.97 -1.40 5.56
C ALA A 99 5.59 -1.76 6.16
N THR A 100 4.67 -2.28 5.34
CA THR A 100 3.27 -2.51 5.69
C THR A 100 2.80 -3.85 5.15
N ASP A 101 2.13 -4.63 5.99
CA ASP A 101 1.39 -5.85 5.62
C ASP A 101 0.16 -5.45 4.76
N ILE A 102 0.25 -5.69 3.45
CA ILE A 102 -0.73 -5.25 2.46
C ILE A 102 -1.75 -6.35 2.15
N ASP A 103 -1.31 -7.61 2.10
CA ASP A 103 -2.21 -8.74 1.82
C ASP A 103 -2.84 -9.37 3.06
N THR A 104 -2.46 -8.92 4.26
CA THR A 104 -2.97 -9.32 5.57
C THR A 104 -2.66 -10.77 5.95
N ASP A 105 -1.55 -11.31 5.46
CA ASP A 105 -1.04 -12.63 5.85
C ASP A 105 -0.36 -12.63 7.24
N GLY A 106 -0.14 -11.45 7.81
CA GLY A 106 0.45 -11.25 9.13
C GLY A 106 1.96 -11.06 9.12
N ASP A 107 2.59 -11.04 7.95
CA ASP A 107 4.00 -10.69 7.77
C ASP A 107 4.17 -9.37 7.00
N THR A 108 5.41 -8.92 6.89
CA THR A 108 5.78 -7.82 6.00
C THR A 108 6.95 -8.30 5.18
N GLY A 109 6.68 -8.70 3.94
CA GLY A 109 7.71 -9.13 3.00
C GLY A 109 8.18 -10.57 3.12
N LEU A 110 7.47 -11.42 3.86
CA LEU A 110 7.80 -12.85 4.02
C LEU A 110 6.78 -13.75 3.33
N SER A 111 7.21 -14.92 2.89
CA SER A 111 6.35 -15.97 2.36
C SER A 111 6.48 -17.21 3.21
N GLU A 112 5.36 -17.89 3.51
CA GLU A 112 5.38 -19.20 4.15
C GLU A 112 6.04 -20.25 3.24
N LEU A 113 7.04 -20.96 3.77
CA LEU A 113 7.72 -22.08 3.10
C LEU A 113 7.17 -23.44 3.57
N GLU A 114 6.54 -23.47 4.74
CA GLU A 114 5.91 -24.64 5.33
C GLU A 114 4.49 -24.30 5.80
N THR A 115 3.54 -25.22 5.60
CA THR A 115 2.13 -25.04 5.98
C THR A 115 1.72 -25.91 7.17
N GLY A 116 2.67 -26.61 7.80
CA GLY A 116 2.42 -27.57 8.88
C GLY A 116 3.24 -27.27 10.11
N GLY A 117 2.60 -27.30 11.28
CA GLY A 117 3.24 -27.08 12.58
C GLY A 117 2.73 -25.83 13.29
N ASN A 118 3.17 -25.63 14.53
CA ASN A 118 2.83 -24.44 15.32
C ASN A 118 3.75 -23.25 15.05
N VAL A 119 4.89 -23.51 14.41
CA VAL A 119 5.87 -22.51 13.95
C VAL A 119 6.11 -22.82 12.49
N LEU A 120 5.89 -21.84 11.63
CA LEU A 120 6.05 -21.99 10.18
C LEU A 120 7.38 -21.40 9.76
N LEU A 121 8.12 -22.14 8.93
CA LEU A 121 9.29 -21.61 8.25
C LEU A 121 8.84 -20.61 7.19
N LYS A 122 9.49 -19.45 7.15
CA LYS A 122 9.22 -18.38 6.19
C LYS A 122 10.52 -17.94 5.54
N GLN A 123 10.43 -17.41 4.33
CA GLN A 123 11.56 -16.84 3.60
C GLN A 123 11.24 -15.42 3.15
N ASP A 124 12.26 -14.58 3.04
CA ASP A 124 12.15 -13.29 2.38
C ASP A 124 12.32 -13.44 0.86
N ALA A 125 12.30 -12.33 0.13
CA ALA A 125 12.52 -12.33 -1.32
C ALA A 125 13.93 -12.77 -1.75
N ALA A 126 14.90 -12.88 -0.84
CA ALA A 126 16.29 -13.27 -1.13
C ALA A 126 16.55 -14.78 -0.98
N GLY A 127 15.68 -15.51 -0.26
CA GLY A 127 15.77 -16.96 -0.07
C GLY A 127 16.57 -17.37 1.16
#